data_AF-T2INA1-F1
#
_entry.id   AF-T2INA1-F1
#
_cell.length_a   1.000
_cell.length_b   1.000
_cell.length_c   1.000
_cell.angle_alpha   90.00
_cell.angle_beta   90.00
_cell.angle_gamma   90.00
#
_symmetry.space_group_name_H-M   'P 1'
#
loop_
_entity.id
_entity.type
_entity.pdbx_description
1 polymer ?
#
loop_
_entity_poly.entity_id
_entity_poly.type
_entity_poly.pdbx_seq_one_letter_code
_entity_poly.pdbx_strand_id
1 'polypeptide(L)' 'MIGEQITDIKATVFKVRAKNSDIPSGKSGGYRLIYQVISPTLILLLVIYAKSDQITISSTEIKRLIQETFNQ' A
#
# COMPACT_ATOMS: atom_id res chain seq x y z
N MET A 1 -12.86 -6.48 -3.26
CA MET A 1 -11.48 -5.94 -3.21
C MET A 1 -10.83 -6.39 -1.91
N ILE A 2 -9.53 -6.71 -1.91
CA ILE A 2 -8.84 -7.26 -0.73
C ILE A 2 -8.22 -6.12 0.06
N GLY A 3 -8.40 -6.11 1.39
CA GLY A 3 -7.79 -5.12 2.28
C GLY A 3 -8.76 -4.06 2.79
N GLU A 4 -8.20 -3.10 3.52
CA GLU A 4 -8.90 -1.99 4.15
C GLU A 4 -8.86 -0.77 3.22
N GLN A 5 -10.01 -0.22 2.86
CA GLN A 5 -10.07 0.98 2.02
C GLN A 5 -9.64 2.22 2.82
N ILE A 6 -8.83 3.08 2.19
CA ILE A 6 -8.45 4.38 2.74
C ILE A 6 -9.42 5.41 2.17
N THR A 7 -10.23 6.02 3.03
CA THR A 7 -11.41 6.81 2.61
C THR A 7 -11.17 8.31 2.47
N ASP A 8 -10.06 8.84 2.98
CA ASP A 8 -9.73 10.27 2.96
C ASP A 8 -8.94 10.71 1.71
N ILE A 9 -9.02 9.89 0.65
CA ILE A 9 -8.34 10.08 -0.64
C ILE A 9 -9.39 10.04 -1.74
N LYS A 10 -9.33 10.97 -2.70
CA LYS A 10 -10.20 11.01 -3.89
C LYS A 10 -9.78 9.97 -4.95
N ALA A 11 -9.49 8.75 -4.51
CA ALA A 11 -9.12 7.61 -5.34
C ALA A 11 -9.47 6.32 -4.60
N THR A 12 -9.71 5.25 -5.33
CA THR A 12 -10.00 3.94 -4.73
C THR A 12 -8.69 3.26 -4.31
N VAL A 13 -8.27 3.47 -3.06
CA VAL A 13 -7.01 2.96 -2.50
C VAL A 13 -7.26 1.97 -1.38
N PHE A 14 -6.50 0.88 -1.36
CA PHE A 14 -6.59 -0.17 -0.35
C PHE A 14 -5.24 -0.46 0.31
N LYS A 15 -5.31 -0.86 1.58
CA LYS A 15 -4.20 -1.33 2.40
C LYS A 15 -4.35 -2.82 2.68
N VAL A 16 -3.35 -3.60 2.32
CA VAL A 16 -3.32 -5.06 2.52
C VAL A 16 -2.17 -5.46 3.42
N ARG A 17 -2.42 -6.44 4.30
CA ARG A 17 -1.37 -7.14 5.05
C ARG A 17 -1.01 -8.42 4.30
N ALA A 18 0.23 -8.55 3.89
CA ALA A 18 0.73 -9.77 3.27
C ALA A 18 1.77 -10.44 4.18
N LYS A 19 1.84 -11.76 4.12
CA LYS A 19 2.88 -12.52 4.84
C LYS A 19 4.23 -12.15 4.25
N ASN A 20 5.21 -11.90 5.11
CA ASN A 20 6.60 -11.69 4.71
C ASN A 20 7.36 -13.01 4.89
N SER A 21 7.83 -13.60 3.79
CA SER A 21 8.66 -14.81 3.76
C SER A 21 10.15 -14.54 3.91
N ASP A 22 10.56 -13.27 3.75
CA ASP A 22 11.95 -12.89 3.52
C ASP A 22 12.69 -12.61 4.85
N ILE A 23 11.96 -12.64 5.97
CA ILE A 23 12.51 -12.45 7.31
C ILE A 23 12.70 -13.83 7.97
N PRO A 24 13.96 -14.24 8.30
CA PRO A 24 14.24 -15.52 8.97
C PRO A 24 13.93 -15.52 10.48
N SER A 25 13.53 -14.37 11.05
CA SER A 25 13.21 -14.25 12.47
C SER A 25 11.82 -14.81 12.80
N GLY A 26 11.63 -15.45 13.96
CA GLY A 26 10.34 -16.00 14.42
C GLY A 26 9.18 -15.00 14.58
N LYS A 27 9.40 -13.71 14.30
CA LYS A 27 8.35 -12.69 14.18
C LYS A 27 8.12 -12.40 12.70
N SER A 28 6.92 -12.69 12.21
CA SER A 28 6.52 -12.67 10.80
C SER A 28 6.34 -11.28 10.18
N GLY A 29 7.11 -10.27 10.62
CA GLY A 29 6.99 -8.84 10.29
C GLY A 29 6.43 -8.56 8.89
N GLY A 30 5.10 -8.59 8.79
CA GLY A 30 4.43 -8.73 7.50
C GLY A 30 4.63 -7.51 6.61
N TYR A 31 4.38 -7.66 5.32
CA TYR A 31 4.31 -6.51 4.44
C TYR A 31 3.02 -5.75 4.62
N ARG A 32 3.10 -4.43 4.48
CA ARG A 32 1.96 -3.58 4.16
C ARG A 32 2.08 -3.17 2.70
N LEU A 33 1.03 -3.43 1.95
CA LEU A 33 0.89 -3.03 0.56
C LEU A 33 -0.17 -1.93 0.49
N ILE A 34 0.13 -0.87 -0.23
CA ILE A 34 -0.85 0.15 -0.61
C ILE A 34 -0.99 0.11 -2.12
N TYR A 35 -2.22 -0.08 -2.62
CA TYR A 35 -2.50 -0.11 -4.04
C TYR A 35 -3.74 0.71 -4.38
N GLN A 36 -3.75 1.28 -5.58
CA GLN A 36 -4.90 1.96 -6.16
C GLN A 36 -5.58 1.05 -7.18
N VAL A 37 -6.91 1.01 -7.18
CA VAL A 37 -7.70 0.42 -8.27
C VAL A 37 -7.90 1.48 -9.33
N ILE A 38 -7.43 1.21 -10.55
CA ILE A 38 -7.56 2.11 -11.71
C ILE A 38 -8.76 1.70 -12.56
N SER A 39 -8.97 0.40 -12.72
CA SER A 39 -10.11 -0.17 -13.44
C SER A 39 -10.41 -1.58 -12.91
N PRO A 40 -11.47 -2.27 -13.37
CA PRO A 40 -11.75 -3.65 -12.97
C PRO A 40 -10.61 -4.64 -13.24
N THR A 41 -9.71 -4.35 -14.18
CA THR A 41 -8.61 -5.23 -14.59
C THR A 41 -7.23 -4.66 -14.29
N LEU A 42 -7.14 -3.43 -13.77
CA LEU A 42 -5.88 -2.75 -13.51
C LEU A 42 -5.81 -2.25 -12.06
N ILE A 43 -4.81 -2.75 -11.34
CA ILE A 43 -4.37 -2.20 -10.06
C ILE A 43 -2.96 -1.63 -10.21
N LEU A 44 -2.71 -0.54 -9.51
CA LEU A 44 -1.40 0.09 -9.42
C LEU A 44 -0.88 -0.11 -8.00
N LEU A 45 0.22 -0.86 -7.86
CA LEU A 45 0.93 -0.95 -6.59
C LEU A 45 1.67 0.38 -6.36
N LEU A 46 1.30 1.12 -5.32
CA LEU A 46 1.91 2.42 -5.01
C LEU A 46 3.16 2.24 -4.14
N VAL A 47 3.05 1.40 -3.11
CA VAL A 47 4.18 1.11 -2.21
C VAL A 47 3.98 -0.22 -1.50
N ILE A 48 5.09 -0.91 -1.26
CA ILE A 48 5.20 -2.07 -0.37
C ILE A 48 6.32 -1.82 0.63
N TYR A 49 6.06 -2.13 1.91
CA TYR A 49 7.07 -1.96 2.95
C TYR A 49 6.88 -2.98 4.08
N ALA A 50 7.96 -3.37 4.74
CA ALA A 50 7.87 -4.27 5.90
C ALA A 50 7.29 -3.51 7.11
N LYS A 51 6.52 -4.21 7.95
CA LYS A 51 5.95 -3.63 9.16
C LYS A 51 7.01 -3.03 10.10
N SER A 52 8.22 -3.58 10.10
CA SER A 52 9.37 -3.13 10.90
C SER A 52 9.93 -1.80 10.44
N ASP A 53 9.81 -1.48 9.16
CA ASP A 53 10.62 -0.43 8.54
C ASP A 53 9.95 0.95 8.63
N GLN A 54 8.64 1.01 8.91
CA GLN A 54 7.91 2.28 8.98
C GLN A 54 6.80 2.32 10.05
N ILE A 55 6.80 3.46 10.73
CA ILE A 55 5.64 4.05 11.41
C ILE A 55 4.69 4.52 10.30
N THR A 56 3.59 3.79 10.10
CA THR A 56 2.38 4.16 9.33
C THR A 56 2.54 5.22 8.22
N ILE A 57 2.42 4.82 6.95
CA ILE A 57 2.30 5.78 5.84
C ILE A 57 1.05 6.64 5.99
N SER A 58 1.20 7.97 5.84
CA SER A 58 0.10 8.93 5.95
C SER A 58 -0.70 9.00 4.64
N SER A 59 -1.95 9.47 4.71
CA SER A 59 -2.75 9.71 3.51
C SER A 59 -2.20 10.83 2.63
N THR A 60 -1.53 11.83 3.21
CA THR A 60 -0.79 12.86 2.46
C THR A 60 0.31 12.24 1.60
N GLU A 61 1.07 11.31 2.16
CA GLU A 61 2.14 10.62 1.43
C GLU A 61 1.58 9.77 0.28
N ILE A 62 0.46 9.08 0.52
CA ILE A 62 -0.22 8.31 -0.53
C ILE A 62 -0.71 9.23 -1.66
N LYS A 63 -1.28 10.41 -1.33
CA LYS A 63 -1.70 11.40 -2.35
C LYS A 63 -0.52 11.87 -3.19
N ARG A 64 0.65 12.09 -2.57
CA ARG A 64 1.90 12.43 -3.26
C ARG A 64 2.33 11.32 -4.22
N LEU A 65 2.38 10.07 -3.76
CA LEU A 65 2.73 8.92 -4.60
C LEU A 65 1.81 8.76 -5.82
N ILE A 66 0.50 8.99 -5.64
CA ILE A 66 -0.46 8.96 -6.74
C ILE A 66 -0.11 10.05 -7.77
N GLN A 67 0.08 11.30 -7.33
CA GLN A 67 0.43 12.40 -8.23
C GLN A 67 1.73 12.13 -9.00
N GLU A 68 2.76 11.62 -8.33
CA GLU A 68 4.04 11.29 -8.95
C GLU A 68 3.94 10.16 -9.96
N THR A 69 2.99 9.24 -9.80
CA THR A 69 2.83 8.12 -10.74
C THR A 69 2.11 8.55 -12.02
N PHE A 70 1.19 9.51 -11.96
CA PHE A 70 0.40 9.96 -13.12
C PHE A 70 0.98 11.19 -13.84
N ASN A 71 1.95 11.88 -13.24
CA ASN A 71 2.59 13.05 -13.84
C ASN A 71 3.92 12.71 -14.55
N GLN A 72 4.18 11.43 -14.82
CA GLN A 72 5.33 10.96 -15.61
C GLN A 72 5.02 10.89 -17.10
#